data_AF-A0A7J3TW42-F1
#
_entry.id   AF-A0A7J3TW42-F1
#
_cell.length_a   1.000
_cell.length_b   1.000
_cell.length_c   1.000
_cell.angle_alpha   90.00
_cell.angle_beta   90.00
_cell.angle_gamma   90.00
#
_symmetry.space_group_name_H-M   'P 1'
#
loop_
_entity.id
_entity.type
_entity.pdbx_description
1 polymer ?
#
loop_
_entity_poly.entity_id
_entity_poly.type
_entity_poly.pdbx_seq_one_letter_code
_entity_poly.pdbx_strand_id
1 'polypeptide(L)'
;LLTLECFPKWYNAVKDQGYAWVSVCYYALETDEKMNLVCRPKCFDMIVYDLDIPLPKEECVKLRAEDPKRFQQLLSTVRSEALRLYHHLAKRYKCTPLLNFTGNRGYQLWLLLEKPLPALHYRMAFHYYIAGLTFGRELDPNVTDPARFMRLPYTRHEQGGLCLPLDPQSLEPLRLEQAVETVKPAPVNALEELISLEPISIPKKLVVGRFGKRSGRRRLPEDPVQLLEDMAPPCLKAIWGKLREKREISHSERLALAWFLQNLGYNDDAIVGLFKHAPDFNEKKTRYYLKRSRKPDGTPKYRMYKCSTMKNLNMCLDCGYGRNPVSWTLRRV
;
A
#
# COMPACT_ATOMS: atom_id res chain seq x y z
N LEU A 1 -23.40 2.26 12.35
CA LEU A 1 -23.78 3.36 11.44
C LEU A 1 -24.00 4.62 12.25
N LEU A 2 -23.37 5.73 11.87
CA LEU A 2 -23.76 7.04 12.39
C LEU A 2 -25.02 7.48 11.65
N THR A 3 -26.18 7.15 12.21
CA THR A 3 -27.48 7.65 11.74
C THR A 3 -27.77 8.99 12.40
N LEU A 4 -28.74 9.73 11.87
CA LEU A 4 -29.21 10.98 12.49
C LEU A 4 -29.62 10.79 13.97
N GLU A 5 -30.17 9.62 14.31
CA GLU A 5 -30.61 9.30 15.67
C GLU A 5 -29.45 9.06 16.64
N CYS A 6 -28.40 8.35 16.22
CA CYS A 6 -27.29 8.01 17.11
C CYS A 6 -26.13 9.02 17.06
N PHE A 7 -26.10 9.89 16.03
CA PHE A 7 -25.05 10.89 15.86
C PHE A 7 -24.92 11.84 17.06
N PRO A 8 -25.99 12.41 17.66
CA PRO A 8 -25.86 13.29 18.82
C PRO A 8 -25.20 12.60 20.03
N LYS A 9 -25.52 11.33 20.26
CA LYS A 9 -24.93 10.53 21.34
C LYS A 9 -23.45 10.25 21.09
N TRP A 10 -23.10 9.86 19.87
CA TRP A 10 -21.71 9.66 19.47
C TRP A 10 -20.91 10.97 19.55
N TYR A 11 -21.42 12.06 18.98
CA TYR A 11 -20.78 13.36 18.98
C TYR A 11 -20.49 13.85 20.40
N ASN A 12 -21.47 13.78 21.30
CA ASN A 12 -21.26 14.17 22.70
C ASN A 12 -20.20 13.34 23.42
N ALA A 13 -19.96 12.08 23.01
CA ALA A 13 -18.92 11.24 23.60
C ALA A 13 -17.50 11.59 23.10
N VAL A 14 -17.37 12.22 21.92
CA VAL A 14 -16.07 12.45 21.27
C VAL A 14 -15.71 13.93 21.08
N LYS A 15 -16.66 14.86 21.23
CA LYS A 15 -16.48 16.30 20.95
C LYS A 15 -15.31 16.94 21.73
N ASP A 16 -15.04 16.45 22.94
CA ASP A 16 -13.99 16.99 23.81
C ASP A 16 -12.62 16.32 23.63
N GLN A 17 -12.51 15.31 22.76
CA GLN A 17 -11.28 14.55 22.50
C GLN A 17 -10.35 15.22 21.48
N GLY A 18 -10.78 16.32 20.86
CA GLY A 18 -10.03 17.08 19.86
C GLY A 18 -10.04 16.47 18.45
N TYR A 19 -10.05 15.14 18.32
CA TYR A 19 -10.20 14.43 17.05
C TYR A 19 -10.99 13.13 17.22
N ALA A 20 -11.67 12.70 16.16
CA ALA A 20 -12.37 11.43 16.11
C ALA A 20 -12.21 10.79 14.73
N TRP A 21 -12.10 9.46 14.71
CA TRP A 21 -12.03 8.69 13.48
C TRP A 21 -13.42 8.23 13.05
N VAL A 22 -13.76 8.49 11.78
CA VAL A 22 -15.00 8.03 11.16
C VAL A 22 -14.68 7.36 9.83
N SER A 23 -15.29 6.21 9.58
CA SER A 23 -15.20 5.53 8.29
C SER A 23 -16.44 5.82 7.45
N VAL A 24 -16.24 6.15 6.18
CA VAL A 24 -17.32 6.34 5.21
C VAL A 24 -17.61 5.00 4.54
N CYS A 25 -18.87 4.55 4.54
CA CYS A 25 -19.25 3.26 3.94
C CYS A 25 -20.31 3.44 2.87
N TYR A 26 -20.22 2.68 1.79
CA TYR A 26 -21.22 2.63 0.72
C TYR A 26 -22.17 1.48 0.98
N TYR A 27 -23.47 1.78 0.86
CA TYR A 27 -24.55 0.82 1.07
C TYR A 27 -25.20 0.45 -0.25
N ALA A 28 -25.62 -0.80 -0.35
CA ALA A 28 -26.47 -1.30 -1.42
C ALA A 28 -27.83 -1.72 -0.83
N LEU A 29 -28.88 -1.48 -1.60
CA LEU A 29 -30.18 -2.08 -1.37
C LEU A 29 -30.18 -3.44 -2.06
N GLU A 30 -30.37 -4.49 -1.29
CA GLU A 30 -30.44 -5.86 -1.76
C GLU A 30 -31.76 -6.48 -1.33
N THR A 31 -32.21 -7.48 -2.06
CA THR A 31 -33.39 -8.27 -1.69
C THR A 31 -32.93 -9.55 -1.00
N ASP A 32 -33.42 -9.82 0.20
CA ASP A 32 -33.11 -11.08 0.91
C ASP A 32 -33.88 -12.28 0.31
N GLU A 33 -33.59 -13.49 0.81
CA GLU A 33 -34.25 -14.74 0.38
C GLU A 33 -35.79 -14.72 0.55
N LYS A 34 -36.31 -13.79 1.37
CA LYS A 34 -37.73 -13.62 1.66
C LYS A 34 -38.35 -12.44 0.92
N MET A 35 -37.65 -11.89 -0.09
CA MET A 35 -38.10 -10.75 -0.88
C MET A 35 -38.20 -9.42 -0.12
N ASN A 36 -37.56 -9.30 1.05
CA ASN A 36 -37.50 -8.04 1.77
C ASN A 36 -36.33 -7.19 1.27
N LEU A 37 -36.56 -5.88 1.13
CA LEU A 37 -35.52 -4.89 0.91
C LEU A 37 -34.65 -4.76 2.17
N VAL A 38 -33.36 -5.03 2.03
CA VAL A 38 -32.37 -4.91 3.09
C VAL A 38 -31.24 -4.01 2.62
N CYS A 39 -30.91 -3.00 3.43
CA CYS A 39 -29.76 -2.14 3.21
C CYS A 39 -28.51 -2.78 3.84
N ARG A 40 -27.51 -3.11 3.04
CA ARG A 40 -26.25 -3.72 3.53
C ARG A 40 -25.04 -2.91 3.10
N PRO A 41 -24.00 -2.80 3.95
CA PRO A 41 -22.75 -2.18 3.55
C PRO A 41 -22.07 -3.04 2.49
N LYS A 42 -21.79 -2.47 1.32
CA LYS A 42 -21.11 -3.13 0.20
C LYS A 42 -19.61 -2.87 0.23
N CYS A 43 -19.21 -1.66 0.64
CA CYS A 43 -17.82 -1.24 0.69
C CYS A 43 -17.56 -0.34 1.90
N PHE A 44 -16.38 -0.45 2.49
CA PHE A 44 -16.01 0.24 3.72
C PHE A 44 -14.77 1.06 3.48
N ASP A 45 -14.86 2.33 3.84
CA ASP A 45 -13.78 3.31 3.73
C ASP A 45 -13.12 3.35 2.34
N MET A 46 -12.09 4.15 2.19
CA MET A 46 -11.28 4.14 0.99
C MET A 46 -9.86 4.58 1.24
N ILE A 47 -8.95 4.06 0.42
CA ILE A 47 -7.63 4.62 0.22
C ILE A 47 -7.68 5.43 -1.06
N VAL A 48 -7.39 6.73 -0.96
CA VAL A 48 -7.30 7.60 -2.13
C VAL A 48 -5.85 7.66 -2.59
N TYR A 49 -5.61 7.55 -3.88
CA TYR A 49 -4.32 7.84 -4.52
C TYR A 49 -4.49 9.08 -5.40
N ASP A 50 -3.82 10.17 -5.06
CA ASP A 50 -3.88 11.43 -5.79
C ASP A 50 -2.67 11.54 -6.72
N LEU A 51 -2.92 11.56 -8.02
CA LEU A 51 -1.91 11.68 -9.05
C LEU A 51 -2.10 13.01 -9.77
N ASP A 52 -1.13 13.91 -9.61
CA ASP A 52 -1.19 15.27 -10.16
C ASP A 52 -0.04 15.50 -11.14
N ILE A 53 -0.22 16.46 -12.05
CA ILE A 53 0.91 17.05 -12.77
C ILE A 53 1.88 17.58 -11.70
N PRO A 54 3.18 17.21 -11.75
CA PRO A 54 4.16 17.56 -10.71
C PRO A 54 4.65 19.01 -10.83
N LEU A 55 3.71 19.94 -10.98
CA LEU A 55 3.91 21.38 -11.02
C LEU A 55 3.00 22.04 -9.99
N PRO A 56 3.42 23.17 -9.40
CA PRO A 56 2.54 24.02 -8.60
C PRO A 56 1.23 24.34 -9.32
N LYS A 57 0.17 24.52 -8.54
CA LYS A 57 -1.18 24.72 -9.07
C LYS A 57 -1.28 25.97 -9.96
N GLU A 58 -0.66 27.07 -9.53
CA GLU A 58 -0.57 28.32 -10.29
C GLU A 58 0.16 28.14 -11.62
N GLU A 59 1.24 27.34 -11.64
CA GLU A 59 1.96 27.03 -12.87
C GLU A 59 1.12 26.18 -13.84
N CYS A 60 0.34 25.22 -13.32
CA CYS A 60 -0.60 24.46 -14.14
C CYS A 60 -1.67 25.37 -14.79
N VAL A 61 -2.15 26.38 -14.07
CA VAL A 61 -3.12 27.35 -14.61
C VAL A 61 -2.49 28.18 -15.73
N LYS A 62 -1.28 28.72 -15.50
CA LYS A 62 -0.54 29.47 -16.52
C LYS A 62 -0.25 28.60 -17.74
N LEU A 63 0.29 27.41 -17.54
CA LEU A 63 0.63 26.48 -18.62
C LEU A 63 -0.59 26.08 -19.45
N ARG A 64 -1.75 25.90 -18.81
CA ARG A 64 -3.00 25.61 -19.54
C ARG A 64 -3.40 26.76 -20.49
N ALA A 65 -3.16 28.01 -20.09
CA ALA A 65 -3.48 29.18 -20.91
C ALA A 65 -2.42 29.45 -21.99
N GLU A 66 -1.13 29.36 -21.63
CA GLU A 66 0.00 29.72 -22.49
C GLU A 66 0.41 28.61 -23.47
N ASP A 67 0.41 27.34 -23.02
CA ASP A 67 0.75 26.17 -23.84
C ASP A 67 -0.20 25.00 -23.53
N PRO A 68 -1.46 25.07 -24.04
CA PRO A 68 -2.47 24.04 -23.80
C PRO A 68 -2.01 22.64 -24.27
N LYS A 69 -1.19 22.58 -25.34
CA LYS A 69 -0.69 21.33 -25.89
C LYS A 69 0.23 20.64 -24.91
N ARG A 70 1.20 21.37 -24.33
CA ARG A 70 2.10 20.83 -23.30
C ARG A 70 1.35 20.47 -22.02
N PHE A 71 0.37 21.27 -21.61
CA PHE A 71 -0.48 20.92 -20.48
C PHE A 71 -1.19 19.57 -20.70
N GLN A 72 -1.80 19.36 -21.87
CA GLN A 72 -2.47 18.10 -22.21
C GLN A 72 -1.52 16.92 -22.30
N GLN A 73 -0.28 17.12 -22.79
CA GLN A 73 0.75 16.08 -22.77
C GLN A 73 1.08 15.65 -21.34
N LEU A 74 1.31 16.60 -20.43
CA LEU A 74 1.57 16.29 -19.02
C LEU A 74 0.36 15.59 -18.37
N LEU A 75 -0.85 16.09 -18.60
CA LEU A 75 -2.07 15.46 -18.07
C LEU A 75 -2.25 14.03 -18.60
N SER A 76 -1.91 13.79 -19.87
CA SER A 76 -1.95 12.45 -20.45
C SER A 76 -0.90 11.52 -19.83
N THR A 77 0.28 12.02 -19.46
CA THR A 77 1.27 11.23 -18.71
C THR A 77 0.72 10.82 -17.35
N VAL A 78 0.12 11.77 -16.60
CA VAL A 78 -0.51 11.48 -15.30
C VAL A 78 -1.67 10.49 -15.46
N ARG A 79 -2.46 10.60 -16.53
CA ARG A 79 -3.51 9.64 -16.86
C ARG A 79 -2.96 8.24 -17.08
N SER A 80 -1.88 8.10 -17.84
CA SER A 80 -1.22 6.81 -18.06
C SER A 80 -0.73 6.20 -16.75
N GLU A 81 -0.19 7.01 -15.84
CA GLU A 81 0.23 6.57 -14.51
C GLU A 81 -0.97 6.14 -13.63
N ALA A 82 -2.08 6.86 -13.69
CA ALA A 82 -3.32 6.52 -13.01
C ALA A 82 -3.88 5.17 -13.51
N LEU A 83 -3.91 4.95 -14.83
CA LEU A 83 -4.32 3.68 -15.43
C LEU A 83 -3.35 2.54 -15.09
N ARG A 84 -2.05 2.82 -15.03
CA ARG A 84 -1.05 1.84 -14.60
C ARG A 84 -1.29 1.40 -13.17
N LEU A 85 -1.60 2.34 -12.27
CA LEU A 85 -2.01 2.03 -10.89
C LEU A 85 -3.34 1.27 -10.86
N TYR A 86 -4.34 1.69 -11.64
CA TYR A 86 -5.63 0.99 -11.76
C TYR A 86 -5.42 -0.50 -12.08
N HIS A 87 -4.69 -0.79 -13.15
CA HIS A 87 -4.46 -2.16 -13.60
C HIS A 87 -3.57 -2.95 -12.63
N HIS A 88 -2.61 -2.29 -11.98
CA HIS A 88 -1.84 -2.91 -10.90
C HIS A 88 -2.76 -3.40 -9.78
N LEU A 89 -3.64 -2.52 -9.28
CA LEU A 89 -4.56 -2.84 -8.20
C LEU A 89 -5.55 -3.93 -8.62
N ALA A 90 -6.16 -3.78 -9.79
CA ALA A 90 -7.16 -4.70 -10.30
C ALA A 90 -6.60 -6.11 -10.51
N LYS A 91 -5.45 -6.21 -11.18
CA LYS A 91 -4.79 -7.51 -11.43
C LYS A 91 -4.25 -8.12 -10.14
N ARG A 92 -3.56 -7.32 -9.32
CA ARG A 92 -2.84 -7.84 -8.14
C ARG A 92 -3.77 -8.22 -7.02
N TYR A 93 -4.81 -7.46 -6.75
CA TYR A 93 -5.71 -7.65 -5.61
C TYR A 93 -7.12 -8.10 -6.00
N LYS A 94 -7.36 -8.36 -7.30
CA LYS A 94 -8.66 -8.81 -7.82
C LYS A 94 -9.81 -7.90 -7.40
N CYS A 95 -9.58 -6.59 -7.43
CA CYS A 95 -10.51 -5.53 -7.02
C CYS A 95 -10.82 -4.58 -8.19
N THR A 96 -11.75 -3.65 -8.02
CA THR A 96 -12.11 -2.63 -9.02
C THR A 96 -12.09 -1.26 -8.33
N PRO A 97 -10.98 -0.50 -8.43
CA PRO A 97 -10.92 0.87 -7.94
C PRO A 97 -11.81 1.81 -8.76
N LEU A 98 -12.13 2.99 -8.24
CA LEU A 98 -12.76 4.06 -9.03
C LEU A 98 -11.69 5.01 -9.56
N LEU A 99 -11.63 5.18 -10.88
CA LEU A 99 -10.81 6.22 -11.53
C LEU A 99 -11.62 7.51 -11.61
N ASN A 100 -11.06 8.61 -11.10
CA ASN A 100 -11.71 9.90 -11.10
C ASN A 100 -10.79 10.95 -11.71
N PHE A 101 -11.28 11.72 -12.68
CA PHE A 101 -10.65 12.98 -13.03
C PHE A 101 -10.98 14.02 -11.97
N THR A 102 -9.97 14.75 -11.47
CA THR A 102 -10.14 15.72 -10.38
C THR A 102 -10.78 17.04 -10.81
N GLY A 103 -10.97 17.23 -12.12
CA GLY A 103 -11.47 18.47 -12.71
C GLY A 103 -10.38 19.49 -13.03
N ASN A 104 -9.12 19.24 -12.70
CA ASN A 104 -8.05 20.22 -12.95
C ASN A 104 -6.80 19.63 -13.58
N ARG A 105 -5.89 19.08 -12.77
CA ARG A 105 -4.51 18.77 -13.16
C ARG A 105 -4.12 17.32 -12.88
N GLY A 106 -5.08 16.46 -12.55
CA GLY A 106 -4.76 15.13 -12.05
C GLY A 106 -5.96 14.22 -11.94
N TYR A 107 -5.70 13.03 -11.41
CA TYR A 107 -6.63 11.93 -11.25
C TYR A 107 -6.55 11.39 -9.83
N GLN A 108 -7.69 10.95 -9.31
CA GLN A 108 -7.77 10.19 -8.07
C GLN A 108 -8.17 8.76 -8.37
N LEU A 109 -7.46 7.80 -7.78
CA LEU A 109 -7.93 6.42 -7.67
C LEU A 109 -8.48 6.18 -6.27
N TRP A 110 -9.72 5.74 -6.19
CA TRP A 110 -10.33 5.37 -4.91
C TRP A 110 -10.38 3.86 -4.81
N LEU A 111 -9.63 3.33 -3.85
CA LEU A 111 -9.58 1.92 -3.53
C LEU A 111 -10.45 1.68 -2.29
N LEU A 112 -11.69 1.27 -2.51
CA LEU A 112 -12.60 0.92 -1.42
C LEU A 112 -12.19 -0.41 -0.78
N LEU A 113 -12.39 -0.57 0.53
CA LEU A 113 -12.00 -1.77 1.26
C LEU A 113 -13.19 -2.69 1.55
N GLU A 114 -12.94 -3.99 1.71
CA GLU A 114 -14.00 -4.96 2.05
C GLU A 114 -14.44 -4.87 3.51
N LYS A 115 -13.60 -4.26 4.36
CA LYS A 115 -13.83 -4.00 5.79
C LYS A 115 -13.01 -2.76 6.20
N PRO A 116 -13.43 -2.01 7.23
CA PRO A 116 -12.66 -0.90 7.75
C PRO A 116 -11.39 -1.41 8.45
N LEU A 117 -10.33 -0.60 8.42
CA LEU A 117 -9.10 -0.86 9.18
C LEU A 117 -9.08 0.03 10.43
N PRO A 118 -8.31 -0.31 11.48
CA PRO A 118 -8.03 0.66 12.53
C PRO A 118 -7.29 1.86 11.93
N ALA A 119 -7.70 3.08 12.31
CA ALA A 119 -7.28 4.32 11.66
C ALA A 119 -5.75 4.50 11.51
N LEU A 120 -4.99 4.01 12.49
CA LEU A 120 -3.52 4.09 12.48
C LEU A 120 -2.85 3.29 11.34
N HIS A 121 -3.56 2.35 10.71
CA HIS A 121 -2.99 1.48 9.67
C HIS A 121 -3.35 1.90 8.24
N TYR A 122 -4.10 2.97 8.01
CA TYR A 122 -4.39 3.44 6.63
C TYR A 122 -3.14 3.83 5.86
N ARG A 123 -2.14 4.40 6.55
CA ARG A 123 -0.82 4.66 5.97
C ARG A 123 -0.12 3.36 5.56
N MET A 124 -0.21 2.32 6.38
CA MET A 124 0.33 1.01 6.05
C MET A 124 -0.40 0.40 4.85
N ALA A 125 -1.73 0.50 4.83
CA ALA A 125 -2.58 0.05 3.75
C ALA A 125 -2.24 0.74 2.42
N PHE A 126 -2.07 2.08 2.45
CA PHE A 126 -1.66 2.87 1.29
C PHE A 126 -0.40 2.29 0.65
N HIS A 127 0.65 2.06 1.46
CA HIS A 127 1.91 1.51 0.98
C HIS A 127 1.81 0.03 0.59
N TYR A 128 0.97 -0.75 1.26
CA TYR A 128 0.75 -2.16 0.95
C TYR A 128 0.21 -2.34 -0.47
N TYR A 129 -0.85 -1.62 -0.83
CA TYR A 129 -1.50 -1.81 -2.13
C TYR A 129 -0.68 -1.30 -3.31
N ILE A 130 0.19 -0.31 -3.12
CA ILE A 130 1.13 0.14 -4.18
C ILE A 130 2.47 -0.60 -4.16
N ALA A 131 2.65 -1.56 -3.25
CA ALA A 131 3.96 -2.15 -3.04
C ALA A 131 4.51 -2.80 -4.31
N GLY A 132 5.71 -2.39 -4.72
CA GLY A 132 6.37 -2.84 -5.94
C GLY A 132 6.04 -2.06 -7.21
N LEU A 133 5.23 -1.00 -7.13
CA LEU A 133 4.99 -0.04 -8.21
C LEU A 133 5.79 1.24 -7.95
N THR A 134 6.59 1.70 -8.91
CA THR A 134 7.42 2.90 -8.77
C THR A 134 6.83 4.07 -9.55
N PHE A 135 6.53 5.16 -8.88
CA PHE A 135 6.04 6.40 -9.50
C PHE A 135 7.17 7.42 -9.62
N GLY A 136 7.03 8.37 -10.55
CA GLY A 136 7.86 9.56 -10.59
C GLY A 136 7.40 10.56 -9.53
N ARG A 137 7.22 11.82 -9.92
CA ARG A 137 6.71 12.88 -9.02
C ARG A 137 5.19 13.04 -9.08
N GLU A 138 4.51 12.23 -9.89
CA GLU A 138 3.08 12.35 -10.16
C GLU A 138 2.23 11.92 -8.96
N LEU A 139 2.62 10.83 -8.29
CA LEU A 139 1.92 10.37 -7.09
C LEU A 139 2.35 11.24 -5.90
N ASP A 140 1.40 11.95 -5.29
CA ASP A 140 1.71 12.76 -4.12
C ASP A 140 1.91 11.85 -2.89
N PRO A 141 3.11 11.79 -2.29
CA PRO A 141 3.35 10.95 -1.11
C PRO A 141 2.63 11.47 0.14
N ASN A 142 2.18 12.73 0.14
CA ASN A 142 1.39 13.32 1.23
C ASN A 142 -0.05 12.76 1.28
N VAL A 143 -0.46 11.95 0.28
CA VAL A 143 -1.75 11.23 0.30
C VAL A 143 -1.77 10.09 1.33
N THR A 144 -0.65 9.85 2.02
CA THR A 144 -0.59 8.96 3.18
C THR A 144 -1.22 9.53 4.45
N ASP A 145 -1.63 10.81 4.43
CA ASP A 145 -2.37 11.43 5.53
C ASP A 145 -3.81 10.84 5.61
N PRO A 146 -4.18 10.18 6.72
CA PRO A 146 -5.53 9.67 6.93
C PRO A 146 -6.64 10.73 6.81
N ALA A 147 -6.31 12.02 6.97
CA ALA A 147 -7.26 13.12 6.90
C ALA A 147 -7.44 13.70 5.49
N ARG A 148 -6.82 13.12 4.45
CA ARG A 148 -6.94 13.67 3.09
C ARG A 148 -8.28 13.28 2.45
N PHE A 149 -9.05 14.31 2.11
CA PHE A 149 -10.42 14.19 1.62
C PHE A 149 -10.50 13.75 0.16
N MET A 150 -11.47 12.87 -0.14
CA MET A 150 -11.92 12.61 -1.49
C MET A 150 -12.56 13.87 -2.09
N ARG A 151 -12.37 14.11 -3.39
CA ARG A 151 -13.15 15.14 -4.09
C ARG A 151 -14.51 14.58 -4.45
N LEU A 152 -15.59 15.20 -3.99
CA LEU A 152 -16.94 14.72 -4.29
C LEU A 152 -17.19 14.71 -5.81
N PRO A 153 -17.67 13.59 -6.40
CA PRO A 153 -17.90 13.54 -7.83
C PRO A 153 -18.96 14.56 -8.24
N TYR A 154 -18.85 15.06 -9.46
CA TYR A 154 -19.67 16.13 -10.05
C TYR A 154 -19.63 17.47 -9.33
N THR A 155 -18.72 17.67 -8.38
CA THR A 155 -18.43 19.00 -7.83
C THR A 155 -17.43 19.73 -8.72
N ARG A 156 -17.58 21.05 -8.83
CA ARG A 156 -16.70 21.91 -9.62
C ARG A 156 -15.40 22.18 -8.86
N HIS A 157 -14.27 22.00 -9.54
CA HIS A 157 -12.98 22.44 -9.05
C HIS A 157 -12.83 23.97 -9.22
N GLU A 158 -12.29 24.66 -8.22
CA GLU A 158 -12.16 26.13 -8.17
C GLU A 158 -11.48 26.76 -9.40
N GLN A 159 -10.49 26.07 -9.99
CA GLN A 159 -9.72 26.51 -11.16
C GLN A 159 -9.87 25.58 -12.36
N GLY A 160 -10.99 24.84 -12.46
CA GLY A 160 -11.16 23.83 -13.49
C GLY A 160 -12.62 23.42 -13.75
N GLY A 161 -12.78 22.19 -14.23
CA GLY A 161 -14.05 21.56 -14.52
C GLY A 161 -14.59 20.73 -13.36
N LEU A 162 -15.48 19.81 -13.71
CA LEU A 162 -16.10 18.88 -12.76
C LEU A 162 -15.14 17.75 -12.40
N CYS A 163 -15.23 17.28 -11.16
CA CYS A 163 -14.70 15.97 -10.81
C CYS A 163 -15.58 14.90 -11.46
N LEU A 164 -15.00 13.97 -12.23
CA LEU A 164 -15.75 13.00 -13.01
C LEU A 164 -15.23 11.59 -12.76
N PRO A 165 -16.07 10.66 -12.29
CA PRO A 165 -15.76 9.23 -12.34
C PRO A 165 -15.63 8.83 -13.81
N LEU A 166 -14.61 8.05 -14.15
CA LEU A 166 -14.32 7.66 -15.52
C LEU A 166 -14.34 6.14 -15.66
N ASP A 167 -14.79 5.67 -16.81
CA ASP A 167 -14.58 4.30 -17.23
C ASP A 167 -13.07 4.10 -17.53
N PRO A 168 -12.40 3.11 -16.93
CA PRO A 168 -10.96 2.94 -17.10
C PRO A 168 -10.56 2.44 -18.50
N GLN A 169 -11.51 1.95 -19.31
CA GLN A 169 -11.26 1.48 -20.68
C GLN A 169 -11.55 2.58 -21.71
N SER A 170 -12.75 3.19 -21.66
CA SER A 170 -13.16 4.21 -22.63
C SER A 170 -12.75 5.62 -22.21
N LEU A 171 -12.50 5.85 -20.92
CA LEU A 171 -12.28 7.16 -20.30
C LEU A 171 -13.47 8.10 -20.37
N GLU A 172 -14.64 7.58 -20.75
CA GLU A 172 -15.88 8.33 -20.74
C GLU A 172 -16.38 8.52 -19.30
N PRO A 173 -17.01 9.68 -18.99
CA PRO A 173 -17.60 9.89 -17.69
C PRO A 173 -18.69 8.86 -17.35
N LEU A 174 -18.57 8.21 -16.21
CA LEU A 174 -19.59 7.31 -15.66
C LEU A 174 -20.61 8.09 -14.84
N ARG A 175 -21.83 7.55 -14.74
CA ARG A 175 -22.76 7.92 -13.67
C ARG A 175 -22.31 7.31 -12.34
N LEU A 176 -22.69 7.92 -11.21
CA LEU A 176 -22.23 7.48 -9.90
C LEU A 176 -22.77 6.09 -9.56
N GLU A 177 -24.00 5.79 -9.96
CA GLU A 177 -24.64 4.49 -9.79
C GLU A 177 -23.86 3.40 -10.55
N GLN A 178 -23.52 3.67 -11.81
CA GLN A 178 -22.71 2.76 -12.63
C GLN A 178 -21.32 2.54 -12.03
N ALA A 179 -20.68 3.63 -11.58
CA ALA A 179 -19.38 3.55 -10.93
C ALA A 179 -19.44 2.62 -9.72
N VAL A 180 -20.39 2.83 -8.79
CA VAL A 180 -20.55 2.04 -7.56
C VAL A 180 -20.95 0.58 -7.83
N GLU A 181 -21.73 0.31 -8.87
CA GLU A 181 -22.08 -1.06 -9.27
C GLU A 181 -20.86 -1.88 -9.66
N THR A 182 -19.92 -1.28 -10.39
CA THR A 182 -18.69 -1.95 -10.86
C THR A 182 -17.63 -2.15 -9.78
N VAL A 183 -17.73 -1.42 -8.66
CA VAL A 183 -16.76 -1.52 -7.56
C VAL A 183 -16.75 -2.93 -6.98
N LYS A 184 -15.54 -3.48 -6.95
CA LYS A 184 -15.21 -4.66 -6.16
C LYS A 184 -14.17 -4.23 -5.12
N PRO A 185 -14.48 -4.31 -3.82
CA PRO A 185 -13.60 -3.80 -2.77
C PRO A 185 -12.28 -4.58 -2.72
N ALA A 186 -11.25 -3.93 -2.19
CA ALA A 186 -9.94 -4.51 -1.97
C ALA A 186 -9.94 -5.45 -0.75
N PRO A 187 -9.34 -6.64 -0.87
CA PRO A 187 -9.23 -7.56 0.25
C PRO A 187 -8.28 -7.03 1.31
N VAL A 188 -8.64 -7.14 2.58
CA VAL A 188 -7.83 -6.66 3.72
C VAL A 188 -7.22 -7.79 4.54
N ASN A 189 -7.64 -9.04 4.38
CA ASN A 189 -7.19 -10.15 5.24
C ASN A 189 -5.66 -10.26 5.36
N ALA A 190 -4.92 -10.20 4.23
CA ALA A 190 -3.46 -10.25 4.23
C ALA A 190 -2.83 -9.03 4.91
N LEU A 191 -3.51 -7.88 4.90
CA LEU A 191 -3.09 -6.70 5.62
C LEU A 191 -3.41 -6.82 7.12
N GLU A 192 -4.55 -7.40 7.51
CA GLU A 192 -4.90 -7.69 8.90
C GLU A 192 -3.91 -8.64 9.57
N GLU A 193 -3.45 -9.66 8.84
CA GLU A 193 -2.36 -10.53 9.30
C GLU A 193 -1.10 -9.69 9.59
N LEU A 194 -0.72 -8.77 8.70
CA LEU A 194 0.43 -7.88 8.90
C LEU A 194 0.23 -6.90 10.06
N ILE A 195 -0.97 -6.36 10.24
CA ILE A 195 -1.35 -5.48 11.36
C ILE A 195 -1.20 -6.23 12.69
N SER A 196 -1.70 -7.48 12.74
CA SER A 196 -1.63 -8.33 13.94
C SER A 196 -0.20 -8.65 14.34
N LEU A 197 0.75 -8.49 13.41
CA LEU A 197 2.18 -8.68 13.61
C LEU A 197 2.93 -7.38 13.94
N GLU A 198 2.25 -6.23 13.96
CA GLU A 198 2.82 -4.99 14.44
C GLU A 198 3.29 -5.18 15.90
N PRO A 199 4.50 -4.68 16.24
CA PRO A 199 5.05 -4.88 17.55
C PRO A 199 4.18 -4.15 18.59
N ILE A 200 3.66 -4.95 19.52
CA ILE A 200 3.45 -4.58 20.93
C ILE A 200 4.47 -3.48 21.28
N SER A 201 3.99 -2.24 21.39
CA SER A 201 4.70 -1.05 21.85
C SER A 201 6.15 -0.91 21.33
N ILE A 202 6.37 -0.14 20.27
CA ILE A 202 7.71 0.43 20.04
C ILE A 202 7.97 1.40 21.21
N PRO A 203 8.90 1.12 22.15
CA PRO A 203 9.14 2.05 23.25
C PRO A 203 9.73 3.33 22.64
N LYS A 204 9.00 4.43 22.76
CA LYS A 204 9.54 5.77 22.55
C LYS A 204 10.69 5.92 23.56
N LYS A 205 11.93 5.98 23.05
CA LYS A 205 13.22 6.05 23.77
C LYS A 205 13.74 4.70 24.29
N LEU A 206 14.55 4.04 23.45
CA LEU A 206 15.67 3.25 23.98
C LEU A 206 16.78 4.23 24.33
N VAL A 207 16.82 4.62 25.61
CA VAL A 207 18.06 5.09 26.24
C VAL A 207 19.10 4.01 25.98
N VAL A 208 20.24 4.40 25.41
CA VAL A 208 21.40 3.52 25.19
C VAL A 208 22.00 3.22 26.57
N GLY A 209 21.31 2.39 27.35
CA GLY A 209 21.84 1.78 28.56
C GLY A 209 22.80 0.67 28.15
N ARG A 210 24.03 0.72 28.65
CA ARG A 210 25.06 -0.31 28.49
C ARG A 210 24.44 -1.70 28.66
N PHE A 211 24.67 -2.57 27.67
CA PHE A 211 24.12 -3.92 27.62
C PHE A 211 24.58 -4.76 28.82
N GLY A 212 23.72 -4.92 29.82
CA GLY A 212 23.79 -6.00 30.79
C GLY A 212 23.46 -7.34 30.11
N LYS A 213 24.23 -8.38 30.41
CA LYS A 213 24.05 -9.75 29.90
C LYS A 213 22.62 -10.23 30.20
N ARG A 214 21.79 -10.41 29.17
CA ARG A 214 20.52 -11.15 29.27
C ARG A 214 20.75 -12.59 28.81
N SER A 215 20.50 -13.52 29.72
CA SER A 215 20.51 -14.96 29.51
C SER A 215 19.27 -15.40 28.71
N GLY A 216 19.48 -16.15 27.63
CA GLY A 216 18.42 -16.75 26.81
C GLY A 216 18.26 -16.08 25.43
N ARG A 217 19.30 -16.15 24.57
CA ARG A 217 19.12 -15.82 23.15
C ARG A 217 18.24 -16.90 22.51
N ARG A 218 17.10 -16.55 21.92
CA ARG A 218 16.43 -17.47 20.98
C ARG A 218 17.43 -17.75 19.83
N ARG A 219 17.29 -18.85 19.11
CA ARG A 219 18.00 -19.02 17.82
C ARG A 219 17.06 -18.59 16.70
N LEU A 220 17.62 -18.09 15.60
CA LEU A 220 16.83 -17.90 14.39
C LEU A 220 16.33 -19.27 13.90
N PRO A 221 15.09 -19.37 13.39
CA PRO A 221 14.61 -20.60 12.76
C PRO A 221 15.55 -21.08 11.66
N GLU A 222 15.80 -22.38 11.55
CA GLU A 222 16.63 -22.92 10.46
C GLU A 222 15.94 -22.78 9.10
N ASP A 223 14.61 -22.91 9.08
CA ASP A 223 13.79 -22.70 7.90
C ASP A 223 13.56 -21.20 7.65
N PRO A 224 13.98 -20.65 6.49
CA PRO A 224 13.74 -19.26 6.16
C PRO A 224 12.25 -18.94 5.97
N VAL A 225 11.38 -19.92 5.65
CA VAL A 225 9.93 -19.71 5.60
C VAL A 225 9.41 -19.35 6.98
N GLN A 226 9.71 -20.16 7.98
CA GLN A 226 9.30 -19.90 9.37
C GLN A 226 9.83 -18.55 9.86
N LEU A 227 11.09 -18.20 9.57
CA LEU A 227 11.63 -16.89 9.89
C LEU A 227 10.84 -15.75 9.23
N LEU A 228 10.50 -15.89 7.95
CA LEU A 228 9.71 -14.89 7.23
C LEU A 228 8.32 -14.76 7.85
N GLU A 229 7.66 -15.85 8.19
CA GLU A 229 6.30 -15.85 8.73
C GLU A 229 6.21 -15.33 10.17
N ASP A 230 7.22 -15.62 11.01
CA ASP A 230 7.16 -15.29 12.43
C ASP A 230 7.91 -13.99 12.75
N MET A 231 9.11 -13.81 12.21
CA MET A 231 10.09 -12.85 12.73
C MET A 231 10.46 -11.71 11.78
N ALA A 232 10.06 -11.76 10.51
CA ALA A 232 10.37 -10.70 9.55
C ALA A 232 9.54 -9.43 9.79
N PRO A 233 10.01 -8.25 9.35
CA PRO A 233 9.18 -7.04 9.36
C PRO A 233 8.03 -7.11 8.36
N PRO A 234 6.93 -6.35 8.59
CA PRO A 234 5.74 -6.36 7.74
C PRO A 234 6.06 -6.19 6.25
N CYS A 235 7.04 -5.35 5.91
CA CYS A 235 7.53 -5.15 4.55
C CYS A 235 7.96 -6.45 3.86
N LEU A 236 8.76 -7.27 4.54
CA LEU A 236 9.30 -8.51 3.99
C LEU A 236 8.28 -9.64 4.05
N LYS A 237 7.39 -9.64 5.07
CA LYS A 237 6.22 -10.53 5.12
C LYS A 237 5.28 -10.30 3.95
N ALA A 238 5.02 -9.03 3.58
CA ALA A 238 4.21 -8.72 2.41
C ALA A 238 4.85 -9.23 1.12
N ILE A 239 6.17 -9.07 0.96
CA ILE A 239 6.89 -9.62 -0.20
C ILE A 239 6.83 -11.15 -0.21
N TRP A 240 7.03 -11.80 0.94
CA TRP A 240 6.89 -13.24 1.08
C TRP A 240 5.48 -13.73 0.74
N GLY A 241 4.43 -13.09 1.27
CA GLY A 241 3.04 -13.44 0.99
C GLY A 241 2.71 -13.38 -0.49
N LYS A 242 3.17 -12.32 -1.18
CA LYS A 242 3.06 -12.20 -2.64
C LYS A 242 3.70 -13.39 -3.36
N LEU A 243 4.93 -13.76 -2.96
CA LEU A 243 5.68 -14.86 -3.55
C LEU A 243 4.99 -16.22 -3.27
N ARG A 244 4.56 -16.47 -2.03
CA ARG A 244 3.85 -17.69 -1.60
C ARG A 244 2.57 -17.94 -2.40
N GLU A 245 1.84 -16.87 -2.71
CA GLU A 245 0.64 -16.89 -3.54
C GLU A 245 0.92 -16.98 -5.06
N LYS A 246 2.17 -17.24 -5.45
CA LYS A 246 2.63 -17.28 -6.85
C LYS A 246 2.32 -15.97 -7.61
N ARG A 247 2.24 -14.84 -6.91
CA ARG A 247 2.12 -13.53 -7.54
C ARG A 247 3.50 -13.04 -7.96
N GLU A 248 3.52 -12.26 -9.03
CA GLU A 248 4.76 -11.66 -9.51
C GLU A 248 5.30 -10.62 -8.50
N ILE A 249 6.60 -10.71 -8.23
CA ILE A 249 7.36 -9.76 -7.41
C ILE A 249 8.43 -9.08 -8.27
N SER A 250 8.65 -7.79 -8.03
CA SER A 250 9.60 -6.97 -8.77
C SER A 250 11.06 -7.42 -8.55
N HIS A 251 11.96 -6.99 -9.44
CA HIS A 251 13.40 -7.24 -9.25
C HIS A 251 13.91 -6.75 -7.89
N SER A 252 13.50 -5.54 -7.48
CA SER A 252 13.87 -4.96 -6.18
C SER A 252 13.32 -5.75 -4.99
N GLU A 253 12.11 -6.30 -5.10
CA GLU A 253 11.51 -7.17 -4.08
C GLU A 253 12.29 -8.49 -3.94
N ARG A 254 12.73 -9.08 -5.07
CA ARG A 254 13.59 -10.28 -5.06
C ARG A 254 14.93 -10.00 -4.37
N LEU A 255 15.57 -8.87 -4.69
CA LEU A 255 16.81 -8.45 -4.04
C LEU A 255 16.61 -8.21 -2.53
N ALA A 256 15.50 -7.58 -2.14
CA ALA A 256 15.18 -7.34 -0.74
C ALA A 256 15.07 -8.64 0.07
N LEU A 257 14.34 -9.65 -0.43
CA LEU A 257 14.26 -10.97 0.22
C LEU A 257 15.63 -11.67 0.28
N ALA A 258 16.33 -11.73 -0.86
CA ALA A 258 17.61 -12.41 -0.95
C ALA A 258 18.64 -11.79 -0.01
N TRP A 259 18.81 -10.46 -0.04
CA TRP A 259 19.81 -9.78 0.79
C TRP A 259 19.44 -9.83 2.27
N PHE A 260 18.15 -9.75 2.61
CA PHE A 260 17.71 -9.92 3.99
C PHE A 260 18.15 -11.26 4.57
N LEU A 261 17.89 -12.37 3.86
CA LEU A 261 18.24 -13.72 4.31
C LEU A 261 19.75 -13.96 4.31
N GLN A 262 20.47 -13.49 3.27
CA GLN A 262 21.93 -13.54 3.26
C GLN A 262 22.53 -12.80 4.46
N ASN A 263 22.01 -11.62 4.79
CA ASN A 263 22.47 -10.82 5.94
C ASN A 263 22.12 -11.46 7.31
N LEU A 264 21.17 -12.39 7.37
CA LEU A 264 20.86 -13.21 8.54
C LEU A 264 21.64 -14.53 8.60
N GLY A 265 22.43 -14.85 7.57
CA GLY A 265 23.30 -16.02 7.53
C GLY A 265 22.72 -17.26 6.85
N TYR A 266 21.56 -17.16 6.20
CA TYR A 266 21.00 -18.29 5.43
C TYR A 266 21.89 -18.64 4.25
N ASN A 267 22.00 -19.94 3.95
CA ASN A 267 22.73 -20.45 2.80
C ASN A 267 21.94 -20.28 1.49
N ASP A 268 22.62 -20.42 0.36
CA ASP A 268 21.99 -20.18 -0.95
C ASP A 268 20.93 -21.23 -1.30
N ASP A 269 21.06 -22.48 -0.85
CA ASP A 269 20.06 -23.52 -1.11
C ASP A 269 18.72 -23.23 -0.45
N ALA A 270 18.75 -22.78 0.81
CA ALA A 270 17.56 -22.36 1.53
C ALA A 270 16.88 -21.16 0.84
N ILE A 271 17.66 -20.19 0.36
CA ILE A 271 17.13 -19.01 -0.34
C ILE A 271 16.58 -19.39 -1.73
N VAL A 272 17.26 -20.28 -2.47
CA VAL A 272 16.75 -20.82 -3.75
C VAL A 272 15.40 -21.51 -3.53
N GLY A 273 15.25 -22.26 -2.43
CA GLY A 273 14.00 -22.93 -2.05
C GLY A 273 12.80 -21.98 -2.02
N LEU A 274 12.96 -20.79 -1.45
CA LEU A 274 11.90 -19.78 -1.40
C LEU A 274 11.48 -19.28 -2.80
N PHE A 275 12.43 -19.09 -3.70
CA PHE A 275 12.13 -18.58 -5.04
C PHE A 275 11.45 -19.60 -5.95
N LYS A 276 11.34 -20.87 -5.55
CA LYS A 276 10.56 -21.89 -6.29
C LYS A 276 9.07 -21.52 -6.42
N HIS A 277 8.57 -20.66 -5.54
CA HIS A 277 7.20 -20.15 -5.64
C HIS A 277 7.03 -19.05 -6.71
N ALA A 278 8.12 -18.49 -7.25
CA ALA A 278 8.04 -17.47 -8.29
C ALA A 278 7.56 -18.10 -9.62
N PRO A 279 6.59 -17.49 -10.34
CA PRO A 279 6.08 -18.02 -11.61
C PRO A 279 7.14 -18.23 -12.69
N ASP A 280 8.18 -17.39 -12.70
CA ASP A 280 9.28 -17.35 -13.66
C ASP A 280 10.56 -18.03 -13.13
N PHE A 281 10.43 -18.87 -12.09
CA PHE A 281 11.58 -19.42 -11.39
C PHE A 281 12.52 -20.19 -12.33
N ASN A 282 13.80 -19.82 -12.27
CA ASN A 282 14.87 -20.55 -12.91
C ASN A 282 16.01 -20.76 -11.92
N GLU A 283 16.21 -22.01 -11.48
CA GLU A 283 17.18 -22.34 -10.45
C GLU A 283 18.61 -21.88 -10.80
N LYS A 284 19.06 -22.16 -12.03
CA LYS A 284 20.42 -21.81 -12.48
C LYS A 284 20.66 -20.30 -12.39
N LYS A 285 19.71 -19.50 -12.88
CA LYS A 285 19.78 -18.03 -12.81
C LYS A 285 19.74 -17.55 -11.37
N THR A 286 18.78 -18.01 -10.56
CA THR A 286 18.64 -17.60 -9.15
C THR A 286 19.93 -17.88 -8.37
N ARG A 287 20.44 -19.10 -8.47
CA ARG A 287 21.69 -19.52 -7.80
C ARG A 287 22.88 -18.70 -8.26
N TYR A 288 22.99 -18.41 -9.56
CA TYR A 288 24.04 -17.55 -10.10
C TYR A 288 24.00 -16.14 -9.48
N TYR A 289 22.82 -15.51 -9.42
CA TYR A 289 22.68 -14.18 -8.84
C TYR A 289 22.96 -14.16 -7.33
N LEU A 290 22.53 -15.18 -6.58
CA LEU A 290 22.82 -15.29 -5.15
C LEU A 290 24.31 -15.45 -4.86
N LYS A 291 25.03 -16.27 -5.64
CA LYS A 291 26.48 -16.40 -5.54
C LYS A 291 27.18 -15.08 -5.84
N ARG A 292 26.72 -14.35 -6.87
CA ARG A 292 27.27 -13.03 -7.25
C ARG A 292 26.99 -11.94 -6.20
N SER A 293 26.00 -12.13 -5.34
CA SER A 293 25.72 -11.26 -4.20
C SER A 293 26.44 -11.66 -2.90
N ARG A 294 27.36 -12.63 -2.97
CA ARG A 294 28.31 -12.96 -1.89
C ARG A 294 29.73 -12.54 -2.22
N LYS A 295 30.53 -12.40 -1.17
CA LYS A 295 31.99 -12.27 -1.24
C LYS A 295 32.64 -13.66 -1.28
N PRO A 296 33.96 -13.76 -1.62
CA PRO A 296 34.67 -15.03 -1.63
C PRO A 296 34.64 -15.78 -0.29
N ASP A 297 34.56 -15.07 0.83
CA ASP A 297 34.45 -15.63 2.19
C ASP A 297 33.02 -16.12 2.55
N GLY A 298 32.08 -16.11 1.59
CA GLY A 298 30.69 -16.49 1.79
C GLY A 298 29.83 -15.42 2.48
N THR A 299 30.41 -14.31 2.94
CA THR A 299 29.65 -13.23 3.56
C THR A 299 28.85 -12.44 2.52
N PRO A 300 27.75 -11.78 2.91
CA PRO A 300 26.96 -10.97 1.99
C PRO A 300 27.80 -9.82 1.41
N LYS A 301 27.78 -9.70 0.09
CA LYS A 301 28.41 -8.57 -0.62
C LYS A 301 27.61 -7.28 -0.40
N TYR A 302 26.29 -7.40 -0.40
CA TYR A 302 25.37 -6.29 -0.24
C TYR A 302 24.71 -6.32 1.13
N ARG A 303 24.60 -5.14 1.75
CA ARG A 303 23.80 -4.95 2.96
C ARG A 303 22.33 -4.95 2.56
N MET A 304 21.48 -5.50 3.42
CA MET A 304 20.04 -5.33 3.30
C MET A 304 19.66 -3.85 3.24
N TYR A 305 18.69 -3.50 2.38
CA TYR A 305 18.15 -2.15 2.25
C TYR A 305 17.71 -1.58 3.60
N LYS A 306 18.07 -0.32 3.89
CA LYS A 306 17.50 0.40 5.04
C LYS A 306 16.03 0.74 4.76
N CYS A 307 15.22 1.02 5.79
CA CYS A 307 13.85 1.48 5.62
C CYS A 307 13.72 2.67 4.64
N SER A 308 14.64 3.63 4.64
CA SER A 308 14.62 4.75 3.67
C SER A 308 14.74 4.28 2.22
N THR A 309 15.64 3.33 1.94
CA THR A 309 15.77 2.72 0.62
C THR A 309 14.53 1.92 0.24
N MET A 310 13.97 1.16 1.19
CA MET A 310 12.70 0.44 0.99
C MET A 310 11.54 1.38 0.71
N LYS A 311 11.50 2.58 1.33
CA LYS A 311 10.49 3.63 1.06
C LYS A 311 10.63 4.15 -0.38
N ASN A 312 11.84 4.50 -0.80
CA ASN A 312 12.09 4.99 -2.17
C ASN A 312 11.72 3.97 -3.25
N LEU A 313 11.77 2.68 -2.92
CA LEU A 313 11.39 1.58 -3.82
C LEU A 313 9.94 1.13 -3.65
N ASN A 314 9.12 1.83 -2.85
CA ASN A 314 7.75 1.45 -2.52
C ASN A 314 7.62 0.00 -2.03
N MET A 315 8.53 -0.44 -1.17
CA MET A 315 8.49 -1.74 -0.49
C MET A 315 8.35 -1.61 1.03
N CYS A 316 8.53 -0.40 1.59
CA CYS A 316 8.34 -0.15 3.00
C CYS A 316 6.88 0.13 3.29
N LEU A 317 6.30 -0.61 4.23
CA LEU A 317 4.92 -0.39 4.69
C LEU A 317 4.81 0.66 5.81
N ASP A 318 5.88 1.41 6.05
CA ASP A 318 5.97 2.46 7.05
C ASP A 318 5.49 2.10 8.48
N CYS A 319 5.82 0.89 8.94
CA CYS A 319 5.47 0.35 10.26
C CYS A 319 6.15 1.04 11.47
N GLY A 320 6.63 2.28 11.33
CA GLY A 320 7.26 3.05 12.42
C GLY A 320 8.66 2.63 12.86
N TYR A 321 9.25 1.56 12.31
CA TYR A 321 10.58 1.08 12.75
C TYR A 321 11.75 2.01 12.39
N GLY A 322 11.80 2.47 11.13
CA GLY A 322 12.79 3.43 10.63
C GLY A 322 14.25 2.97 10.56
N ARG A 323 14.58 1.68 10.81
CA ARG A 323 15.96 1.15 10.79
C ARG A 323 16.15 0.02 9.77
N ASN A 324 17.29 -0.67 9.80
CA ASN A 324 17.54 -1.79 8.88
C ASN A 324 16.65 -3.01 9.22
N PRO A 325 15.92 -3.61 8.27
CA PRO A 325 15.10 -4.81 8.46
C PRO A 325 15.79 -5.98 9.17
N VAL A 326 17.09 -6.20 8.97
CA VAL A 326 17.83 -7.27 9.67
C VAL A 326 17.81 -7.05 11.19
N SER A 327 17.96 -5.80 11.62
CA SER A 327 17.94 -5.46 13.05
C SER A 327 16.55 -5.62 13.70
N TRP A 328 15.47 -5.61 12.91
CA TRP A 328 14.13 -5.90 13.41
C TRP A 328 14.02 -7.35 13.89
N THR A 329 14.55 -8.28 13.09
CA THR A 329 14.53 -9.72 13.38
C THR A 329 15.49 -10.05 14.52
N LEU A 330 16.74 -9.55 14.46
CA LEU A 330 17.74 -9.83 15.49
C LEU A 330 17.38 -9.30 16.88
N ARG A 331 16.46 -8.34 17.01
CA ARG A 331 15.98 -7.83 18.31
C ARG A 331 14.94 -8.72 18.99
N ARG A 332 14.36 -9.67 18.26
CA ARG A 332 13.36 -10.64 18.76
C ARG A 332 14.00 -11.96 19.21
N VAL A 333 15.33 -11.99 19.23
CA VAL A 333 16.22 -13.13 19.44
C VAL A 333 17.13 -12.80 20.61
#